data_AF-A0A8S3HRK8-F1
#
_entry.id   AF-A0A8S3HRK8-F1
#
_cell.length_a   1.000
_cell.length_b   1.000
_cell.length_c   1.000
_cell.angle_alpha   90.00
_cell.angle_beta   90.00
_cell.angle_gamma   90.00
#
_symmetry.space_group_name_H-M   'P 1'
#
loop_
_entity.id
_entity.type
_entity.pdbx_description
1 polymer ?
#
loop_
_entity_poly.entity_id
_entity_poly.type
_entity_poly.pdbx_seq_one_letter_code
_entity_poly.pdbx_strand_id
1 'polypeptide(L)'
;ILLLGETGVGKSTFINGFVNYLKYNKLEEAEKNPIVLIPVSFFITTDNDFEEHLVKFEGKYGISDEDHKQIGQSVTQHCKSYVLTLTDNETW
;
A
#
# COMPACT_ATOMS: atom_id res chain seq x y z
N ILE A 1 -10.52 9.90 -5.78
CA ILE A 1 -11.12 8.60 -5.39
C ILE A 1 -11.28 8.60 -3.88
N LEU A 2 -12.46 8.24 -3.35
CA LEU A 2 -12.69 8.09 -1.91
C LEU A 2 -12.73 6.61 -1.56
N LEU A 3 -11.92 6.17 -0.59
CA LEU A 3 -11.88 4.79 -0.11
C LEU A 3 -12.54 4.72 1.27
N LEU A 4 -13.56 3.88 1.40
CA LEU A 4 -14.29 3.64 2.64
C LEU A 4 -14.23 2.15 2.98
N GLY A 5 -14.16 1.83 4.27
CA GLY A 5 -14.14 0.46 4.76
C GLY A 5 -13.60 0.39 6.18
N GLU A 6 -13.85 -0.73 6.86
CA GLU A 6 -13.41 -0.98 8.23
C GLU A 6 -11.88 -1.03 8.37
N THR A 7 -11.40 -0.96 9.60
CA THR A 7 -9.99 -1.16 9.94
C THR A 7 -9.49 -2.51 9.44
N GLY A 8 -8.28 -2.56 8.88
CA GLY A 8 -7.66 -3.82 8.46
C GLY A 8 -8.10 -4.35 7.10
N VAL A 9 -9.13 -3.79 6.44
CA VAL A 9 -9.61 -4.24 5.12
C VAL A 9 -8.63 -4.00 3.96
N GLY A 10 -7.47 -3.38 4.22
CA GLY A 10 -6.40 -3.21 3.22
C GLY A 10 -6.46 -1.91 2.40
N LYS A 11 -7.15 -0.85 2.87
CA LYS A 11 -7.22 0.43 2.16
C LYS A 11 -5.83 1.03 1.85
N SER A 12 -4.91 1.03 2.81
CA SER A 12 -3.54 1.54 2.61
C SER A 12 -2.74 0.68 1.63
N THR A 13 -2.91 -0.64 1.71
CA THR A 13 -2.34 -1.59 0.75
C THR A 13 -2.85 -1.32 -0.67
N PHE A 14 -4.15 -1.06 -0.82
CA PHE A 14 -4.74 -0.71 -2.11
C PHE A 14 -4.15 0.59 -2.67
N ILE A 15 -3.98 1.64 -1.85
CA ILE A 15 -3.37 2.91 -2.31
C ILE A 15 -1.96 2.66 -2.84
N ASN A 16 -1.12 1.89 -2.13
CA ASN A 16 0.22 1.54 -2.59
C ASN A 16 0.17 0.76 -3.92
N GLY A 17 -0.69 -0.25 -4.04
CA GLY A 17 -0.86 -1.00 -5.29
C GLY A 17 -1.33 -0.12 -6.45
N PHE A 18 -2.30 0.75 -6.20
CA PHE A 18 -2.86 1.66 -7.20
C PHE A 18 -1.82 2.64 -7.75
N VAL A 19 -0.93 3.15 -6.89
CA VAL A 19 0.15 4.05 -7.31
C VAL A 19 1.16 3.33 -8.20
N ASN A 20 1.50 2.08 -7.87
CA ASN A 20 2.37 1.27 -8.72
C ASN A 20 1.71 0.96 -10.07
N TYR A 21 0.41 0.63 -10.07
CA TYR A 21 -0.37 0.42 -11.29
C TYR A 21 -0.37 1.65 -12.21
N LEU A 22 -0.51 2.84 -11.65
CA LEU A 22 -0.47 4.09 -12.42
C LEU A 22 0.93 4.44 -12.93
N LYS A 23 1.99 3.96 -12.27
CA LYS A 23 3.37 4.33 -12.58
C LYS A 23 4.05 3.37 -13.56
N TYR A 24 3.83 2.08 -13.39
CA TYR A 24 4.53 1.03 -14.13
C TYR A 24 3.60 0.38 -15.15
N ASN A 25 4.13 0.11 -16.33
CA ASN A 25 3.35 -0.56 -17.38
C ASN A 25 3.21 -2.07 -17.11
N LYS A 26 4.13 -2.62 -16.32
CA LYS A 26 4.27 -4.05 -16.05
C LYS A 26 4.50 -4.32 -14.58
N LEU A 27 3.94 -5.42 -14.08
CA LEU A 27 4.08 -5.81 -12.69
C LEU A 27 5.54 -6.08 -12.32
N GLU A 28 6.30 -6.70 -13.22
CA GLU A 28 7.72 -7.06 -13.01
C GLU A 28 8.62 -5.83 -12.83
N GLU A 29 8.19 -4.66 -13.32
CA GLU A 29 8.88 -3.39 -13.09
C GLU A 29 8.58 -2.84 -11.69
N ALA A 30 7.32 -2.93 -11.26
CA ALA A 30 6.88 -2.51 -9.93
C ALA A 30 7.47 -3.40 -8.83
N GLU A 31 7.61 -4.71 -9.07
CA GLU A 31 8.22 -5.66 -8.11
C GLU A 31 9.67 -5.32 -7.78
N LYS A 32 10.43 -4.83 -8.77
CA LYS A 32 11.85 -4.52 -8.58
C LYS A 32 12.07 -3.25 -7.77
N ASN A 33 11.20 -2.25 -7.94
CA ASN A 33 11.33 -0.94 -7.29
C ASN A 33 9.94 -0.37 -6.93
N PRO A 34 9.23 -0.97 -5.96
CA PRO A 34 7.86 -0.57 -5.66
C PRO A 34 7.82 0.84 -5.06
N ILE A 35 6.83 1.63 -5.47
CA ILE A 35 6.50 2.89 -4.80
C ILE A 35 5.60 2.59 -3.60
N VAL A 36 6.10 2.87 -2.40
CA VAL A 36 5.35 2.72 -1.15
C VAL A 36 5.09 4.11 -0.58
N LEU A 37 3.86 4.59 -0.72
CA LEU A 37 3.44 5.90 -0.17
C LEU A 37 3.14 5.81 1.32
N ILE A 38 2.47 4.74 1.72
CA ILE A 38 1.97 4.53 3.09
C ILE A 38 2.67 3.30 3.66
N PRO A 39 3.31 3.39 4.84
CA PRO A 39 3.84 2.20 5.50
C PRO A 39 2.76 1.14 5.67
N VAL A 40 3.07 -0.12 5.36
CA VAL A 40 2.14 -1.25 5.52
C VAL A 40 2.87 -2.44 6.13
N SER A 41 2.16 -3.18 6.96
CA SER A 41 2.64 -4.43 7.56
C SER A 41 1.46 -5.39 7.69
N PHE A 42 1.54 -6.54 7.05
CA PHE A 42 0.49 -7.56 7.08
C PHE A 42 1.09 -8.95 6.85
N PHE A 43 0.39 -9.98 7.32
CA PHE A 43 0.77 -11.37 7.05
C PHE A 43 0.14 -11.83 5.74
N ILE A 44 0.89 -12.61 4.97
CA ILE A 44 0.39 -13.39 3.84
C ILE A 44 0.68 -14.85 4.11
N THR A 45 -0.17 -15.73 3.61
CA THR A 45 0.08 -17.17 3.62
C THR A 45 0.51 -17.58 2.22
N THR A 46 1.65 -18.24 2.11
CA THR A 46 2.11 -18.78 0.82
C THR A 46 1.98 -20.30 0.82
N ASP A 47 1.63 -20.85 -0.35
CA ASP A 47 1.56 -22.28 -0.63
C ASP A 47 0.60 -23.10 0.27
N ASN A 48 0.64 -24.42 0.10
CA ASN A 48 -0.26 -25.37 0.77
C ASN A 48 0.11 -25.66 2.24
N ASP A 49 1.27 -25.15 2.69
CA ASP A 49 1.82 -25.46 4.02
C ASP A 49 1.37 -24.47 5.10
N PHE A 50 0.54 -23.48 4.74
CA PHE A 50 -0.02 -22.47 5.65
C PHE A 50 1.02 -21.63 6.40
N GLU A 51 2.24 -21.54 5.87
CA GLU A 51 3.30 -20.71 6.44
C GLU A 51 2.94 -19.21 6.32
N GLU A 52 2.98 -18.51 7.46
CA GLU A 52 2.72 -17.07 7.52
C GLU A 52 4.00 -16.27 7.30
N HIS A 53 3.98 -15.39 6.31
CA HIS A 53 5.06 -14.47 6.00
C HIS A 53 4.64 -13.05 6.34
N LEU A 54 5.42 -12.38 7.20
CA LEU A 54 5.25 -10.96 7.47
C LEU A 54 5.78 -10.15 6.29
N VAL A 55 4.88 -9.49 5.57
CA VAL A 55 5.22 -8.47 4.58
C VAL A 55 5.25 -7.12 5.28
N LYS A 56 6.37 -6.41 5.18
CA LYS A 56 6.53 -5.07 5.73
C LYS A 56 7.20 -4.15 4.72
N PHE A 57 6.54 -3.04 4.44
CA PHE A 57 7.08 -1.97 3.61
C PHE A 57 7.11 -0.67 4.40
N GLU A 58 8.25 0.01 4.34
CA GLU A 58 8.39 1.36 4.90
C GLU A 58 7.94 2.38 3.85
N GLY A 59 7.10 3.33 4.26
CA GLY A 59 6.60 4.37 3.37
C GLY A 59 7.60 5.49 3.16
N LYS A 60 7.49 6.17 2.01
CA LYS A 60 8.32 7.34 1.68
C LYS A 60 8.03 8.57 2.55
N TYR A 61 6.86 8.62 3.18
CA TYR A 61 6.45 9.65 4.11
C TYR A 61 6.47 9.08 5.53
N GLY A 62 6.99 9.86 6.48
CA GLY A 62 7.17 9.42 7.87
C GLY A 62 5.89 8.89 8.52
N ILE A 63 6.09 8.07 9.55
CA ILE A 63 5.05 7.31 10.28
C ILE A 63 4.11 8.18 11.13
N SER A 64 4.12 9.51 10.96
CA SER A 64 3.39 10.41 11.87
C SER A 64 1.87 10.22 11.84
N ASP A 65 1.33 9.67 10.74
CA ASP A 65 -0.10 9.42 10.55
C ASP A 65 -0.50 7.94 10.65
N GLU A 66 0.46 7.04 10.92
CA GLU A 66 0.22 5.59 11.04
C GLU A 66 0.66 5.09 12.42
N ASP A 67 -0.22 4.40 13.15
CA ASP A 67 0.10 3.77 14.43
C ASP A 67 0.00 2.25 14.33
N HIS A 68 1.15 1.60 14.43
CA HIS A 68 1.26 0.13 14.44
C HIS A 68 1.45 -0.44 15.85
N LYS A 69 1.38 0.39 16.91
CA LYS A 69 1.68 -0.04 18.29
C LYS A 69 0.51 -0.73 18.98
N GLN A 70 -0.72 -0.48 18.53
CA GLN A 70 -1.93 -1.01 19.16
C GLN A 70 -2.64 -2.01 18.25
N ILE A 71 -2.71 -3.25 18.71
CA ILE A 71 -3.41 -4.34 18.02
C ILE A 71 -4.92 -4.05 18.02
N GLY A 72 -5.55 -4.19 16.85
CA GLY A 72 -7.00 -4.02 16.68
C GLY A 72 -7.47 -2.57 16.48
N GLN A 73 -6.59 -1.58 16.58
CA GLN A 73 -6.90 -0.20 16.22
C GLN A 73 -6.70 0.06 14.73
N SER A 74 -7.34 1.11 14.21
CA SER A 74 -7.01 1.62 12.88
C SER A 74 -5.53 1.96 12.86
N VAL A 75 -4.81 1.47 11.86
CA VAL A 75 -3.41 1.84 11.65
C VAL A 75 -3.34 3.29 11.16
N THR A 76 -4.17 3.63 10.17
CA THR A 76 -4.30 5.00 9.68
C THR A 76 -5.06 5.84 10.70
N GLN A 77 -4.41 6.87 11.24
CA GLN A 77 -4.96 7.70 12.33
C GLN A 77 -5.86 8.82 11.83
N HIS A 78 -5.58 9.36 10.64
CA HIS A 78 -6.31 10.49 10.07
C HIS A 78 -6.60 10.27 8.58
N CYS A 79 -7.72 10.82 8.12
CA CYS A 79 -8.04 10.83 6.70
C CYS A 79 -7.03 11.71 5.93
N LYS A 80 -6.50 11.20 4.82
CA LYS A 80 -5.49 11.87 4.01
C LYS A 80 -5.83 11.80 2.53
N SER A 81 -5.55 12.88 1.83
CA SER A 81 -5.67 12.97 0.37
C SER A 81 -4.30 12.89 -0.28
N TYR A 82 -4.19 12.11 -1.35
CA TYR A 82 -2.97 11.96 -2.14
C TYR A 82 -3.26 12.46 -3.55
N VAL A 83 -2.41 13.38 -4.04
CA VAL A 83 -2.50 13.90 -5.40
C VAL A 83 -1.47 13.14 -6.24
N LEU A 84 -1.94 12.47 -7.30
CA LEU A 84 -1.12 11.73 -8.23
C LEU A 84 -1.14 12.43 -9.58
N THR A 85 0.03 12.84 -10.07
CA THR A 85 0.17 13.41 -11.41
C THR A 85 0.40 12.27 -12.39
N LEU A 86 -0.49 12.14 -13.37
CA LEU A 86 -0.30 11.22 -14.47
C LEU A 86 0.60 11.90 -15.50
N THR A 87 1.66 11.20 -15.91
CA THR A 87 2.41 11.58 -17.11
C THR A 87 1.75 10.89 -18.29
N ASP A 88 1.26 11.68 -19.25
CA ASP A 88 0.78 11.15 -20.52
C ASP A 88 1.96 10.48 -21.24
N ASN A 89 2.07 9.16 -21.08
CA ASN A 89 2.86 8.37 -22.01
C ASN A 89 1.98 8.17 -23.24
N GLU A 90 2.11 9.07 -24.21
CA GLU A 90 1.57 8.87 -25.54
C GLU A 90 2.09 7.54 -26.10
N THR A 91 1.22 6.55 -26.28
CA THR A 91 0.84 5.94 -27.58
C THR A 91 0.10 4.62 -27.34
N TRP A 92 -1.09 4.52 -27.93
CA TRP A 92 -1.91 3.31 -28.01
C TRP A 92 -1.39 2.36 -29.08
#